data_AF-A0A7W3AJR9-F1
#
_entry.id   AF-A0A7W3AJR9-F1
#
_cell.length_a   1.000
_cell.length_b   1.000
_cell.length_c   1.000
_cell.angle_alpha   90.00
_cell.angle_beta   90.00
_cell.angle_gamma   90.00
#
_symmetry.space_group_name_H-M   'P 1'
#
loop_
_entity.id
_entity.type
_entity.pdbx_description
1 polymer ?
#
loop_
_entity_poly.entity_id
_entity_poly.type
_entity_poly.pdbx_seq_one_letter_code
_entity_poly.pdbx_strand_id
1 'polypeptide(L)'
;MRTPSRYLFRLPSPESNPVRVRLLLCFLICAALAGVGWLIISFVLTGNTFIFWLSLFIVSLIAAAKQDKIKLLEKRRIMADKRQGLSICQFARQFNPRTVDTCIIQAVWNTLQENGYIGYPLPLKADDKLDEDLDLVNDAVELEELVEDIAARCGRDLTGIENNQFLPIVTVGSLVRVLNAQPMTQERRSLLFIQP
;
A
#
# COMPACT_ATOMS: atom_id res chain seq x y z
N MET A 1 -17.28 25.23 6.64
CA MET A 1 -15.81 25.38 6.82
C MET A 1 -15.13 24.50 5.80
N ARG A 2 -14.25 25.05 4.93
CA ARG A 2 -13.39 24.22 4.07
C ARG A 2 -12.38 23.53 4.98
N THR A 3 -12.40 22.20 5.02
CA THR A 3 -11.35 21.42 5.68
C THR A 3 -10.02 21.81 5.04
N PRO A 4 -9.01 22.26 5.81
CA PRO A 4 -7.71 22.59 5.24
C PRO A 4 -7.16 21.37 4.50
N SER A 5 -6.57 21.61 3.32
CA SER A 5 -5.97 20.55 2.52
C SER A 5 -4.87 19.87 3.36
N ARG A 6 -5.00 18.56 3.59
CA ARG A 6 -3.99 17.76 4.31
C ARG A 6 -2.70 17.58 3.51
N TYR A 7 -2.75 17.83 2.20
CA TYR A 7 -1.63 17.70 1.27
C TYR A 7 -1.30 19.05 0.67
N LEU A 8 0.00 19.28 0.42
CA LEU A 8 0.48 20.53 -0.18
C LEU A 8 0.11 20.57 -1.67
N PHE A 9 0.24 19.43 -2.35
CA PHE A 9 -0.31 19.20 -3.69
C PHE A 9 -1.30 18.04 -3.66
N ARG A 10 -2.40 18.17 -4.42
CA ARG A 10 -3.42 17.13 -4.55
C ARG A 10 -3.13 16.30 -5.80
N LEU A 11 -3.05 14.98 -5.63
CA LEU A 11 -3.03 14.06 -6.76
C LEU A 11 -4.38 14.03 -7.48
N PRO A 12 -4.39 13.89 -8.83
CA PRO A 12 -5.61 13.52 -9.53
C PRO A 12 -6.14 12.21 -8.96
N SER A 13 -7.44 12.14 -8.68
CA SER A 13 -8.06 10.91 -8.17
C SER A 13 -8.00 9.85 -9.26
N PRO A 14 -7.45 8.64 -9.00
CA PRO A 14 -7.51 7.56 -9.98
C PRO A 14 -8.98 7.24 -10.26
N GLU A 15 -9.37 7.36 -11.52
CA GLU A 15 -10.75 7.15 -12.00
C GLU A 15 -11.06 5.65 -12.10
N SER A 16 -10.79 4.90 -11.03
CA SER A 16 -11.23 3.50 -10.95
C SER A 16 -12.66 3.50 -10.43
N ASN A 17 -13.62 3.08 -11.27
CA ASN A 17 -15.03 3.06 -10.89
C ASN A 17 -15.26 1.83 -9.97
N PRO A 18 -15.35 2.00 -8.63
CA PRO A 18 -15.27 0.90 -7.67
C PRO A 18 -16.43 -0.10 -7.83
N VAL A 19 -17.54 0.36 -8.41
CA VAL A 19 -18.71 -0.47 -8.73
C VAL A 19 -18.41 -1.46 -9.85
N ARG A 20 -17.71 -1.04 -10.90
CA ARG A 20 -17.33 -1.93 -12.03
C ARG A 20 -16.36 -3.01 -11.58
N VAL A 21 -15.37 -2.65 -10.77
CA VAL A 21 -14.40 -3.61 -10.23
C VAL A 21 -15.10 -4.65 -9.35
N ARG A 22 -16.00 -4.23 -8.46
CA ARG A 22 -16.79 -5.16 -7.62
C ARG A 22 -17.68 -6.09 -8.44
N LEU A 23 -18.34 -5.58 -9.48
CA LEU A 23 -19.18 -6.39 -10.36
C LEU A 23 -18.39 -7.45 -11.13
N LEU A 24 -17.22 -7.09 -11.67
CA LEU A 24 -16.33 -8.04 -12.35
C LEU A 24 -15.84 -9.14 -11.38
N LEU A 25 -15.49 -8.76 -10.16
CA LEU A 25 -15.04 -9.69 -9.13
C LEU A 25 -16.15 -10.68 -8.71
N CYS A 26 -17.38 -10.18 -8.52
CA CYS A 26 -18.55 -11.03 -8.27
C CYS A 26 -18.81 -11.99 -9.44
N PHE A 27 -18.71 -11.53 -10.69
CA PHE A 27 -18.89 -12.37 -11.87
C PHE A 27 -17.84 -13.50 -11.93
N LEU A 28 -16.57 -13.19 -11.67
CA LEU A 28 -15.49 -14.19 -11.65
C LEU A 28 -15.71 -15.25 -10.54
N ILE A 29 -16.16 -14.83 -9.35
CA ILE A 29 -16.47 -15.76 -8.26
C ILE A 29 -17.62 -16.70 -8.66
N CYS A 30 -18.69 -16.16 -9.25
CA CYS A 30 -19.82 -16.97 -9.71
C CYS A 30 -19.42 -17.97 -10.81
N ALA A 31 -18.59 -17.55 -11.76
CA ALA A 31 -18.06 -18.42 -12.81
C ALA A 31 -17.19 -19.56 -12.25
N ALA A 32 -16.33 -19.25 -11.27
CA ALA A 32 -15.51 -20.26 -10.60
C ALA A 32 -16.37 -21.30 -9.83
N LEU A 33 -17.39 -20.84 -9.09
CA LEU A 33 -18.31 -21.74 -8.37
C LEU A 33 -19.12 -22.63 -9.32
N ALA A 34 -19.60 -22.07 -10.44
CA ALA A 34 -20.32 -22.83 -11.47
C ALA A 34 -19.40 -23.87 -12.13
N GLY A 35 -18.14 -23.52 -12.41
CA GLY A 35 -17.14 -24.45 -12.95
C GLY A 35 -16.85 -25.62 -12.00
N VAL A 36 -16.67 -25.34 -10.71
CA VAL A 36 -16.49 -26.40 -9.69
C VAL A 36 -17.72 -27.29 -9.58
N GLY A 37 -18.92 -26.72 -9.60
CA GLY A 37 -20.18 -27.49 -9.60
C GLY A 37 -20.31 -28.41 -10.83
N TRP A 38 -19.93 -27.93 -12.01
CA TRP A 38 -19.96 -28.73 -13.23
C TRP A 38 -18.97 -29.90 -13.19
N LEU A 39 -17.76 -29.69 -12.66
CA LEU A 39 -16.78 -30.76 -12.48
C LEU A 39 -17.30 -31.86 -11.54
N ILE A 40 -17.98 -31.49 -10.45
CA ILE A 40 -18.57 -32.45 -9.52
C ILE A 40 -19.67 -33.29 -10.20
N ILE A 41 -20.55 -32.65 -10.97
CA ILE A 41 -21.63 -33.34 -11.71
C ILE A 41 -21.03 -34.28 -12.77
N SER A 42 -19.99 -33.82 -13.50
CA SER A 42 -19.29 -34.61 -14.52
C SER A 42 -18.62 -35.86 -13.92
N PHE A 43 -18.06 -35.75 -12.71
CA PHE A 43 -17.50 -36.90 -11.99
C PHE A 43 -18.57 -37.96 -11.67
N VAL A 44 -19.74 -37.55 -11.16
CA VAL A 44 -20.84 -38.47 -10.82
C VAL A 44 -21.39 -39.19 -12.05
N LEU A 45 -21.44 -38.51 -13.20
CA LEU A 45 -21.96 -39.07 -14.45
C LEU A 45 -20.96 -39.98 -15.17
N THR A 46 -19.67 -39.67 -15.11
CA THR A 46 -18.65 -40.32 -15.96
C THR A 46 -17.78 -41.32 -15.20
N GLY A 47 -17.72 -41.23 -13.86
CA GLY A 47 -16.87 -42.09 -13.02
C GLY A 47 -15.35 -41.86 -13.20
N ASN A 48 -14.94 -40.79 -13.88
CA ASN A 48 -13.54 -40.53 -14.20
C ASN A 48 -12.78 -40.00 -12.97
N THR A 49 -11.86 -40.81 -12.44
CA THR A 49 -11.03 -40.47 -11.27
C THR A 49 -10.15 -39.26 -11.48
N PHE A 50 -9.79 -38.91 -12.72
CA PHE A 50 -9.01 -37.70 -13.03
C PHE A 50 -9.74 -36.41 -12.61
N ILE A 51 -11.06 -36.37 -12.78
CA ILE A 51 -11.89 -35.21 -12.43
C ILE A 51 -11.90 -35.00 -10.92
N PHE A 52 -11.93 -36.09 -10.16
CA PHE A 52 -11.85 -36.05 -8.70
C PHE A 52 -10.51 -35.46 -8.22
N TRP A 53 -9.39 -35.94 -8.77
CA TRP A 53 -8.06 -35.39 -8.44
C TRP A 53 -7.91 -33.92 -8.83
N LEU A 54 -8.43 -33.52 -9.99
CA LEU A 54 -8.44 -32.12 -10.42
C LEU A 54 -9.25 -31.24 -9.47
N SER A 55 -10.42 -31.71 -9.01
CA SER A 55 -11.25 -30.97 -8.06
C SER A 55 -10.58 -30.80 -6.70
N LEU A 56 -9.93 -31.85 -6.17
CA LEU A 56 -9.16 -31.78 -4.93
C LEU A 56 -7.97 -30.84 -5.06
N PHE A 57 -7.29 -30.86 -6.20
CA PHE A 57 -6.17 -29.94 -6.47
C PHE A 57 -6.63 -28.48 -6.44
N ILE A 58 -7.76 -28.16 -7.09
CA ILE A 58 -8.34 -26.80 -7.09
C ILE A 58 -8.72 -26.38 -5.65
N VAL A 59 -9.38 -27.26 -4.88
CA VAL A 59 -9.74 -26.98 -3.48
C VAL A 59 -8.50 -26.76 -2.62
N SER A 60 -7.44 -27.55 -2.83
CA SER A 60 -6.16 -27.40 -2.12
C SER A 60 -5.51 -26.04 -2.41
N LEU A 61 -5.51 -25.57 -3.66
CA LEU A 61 -4.98 -24.26 -4.02
C LEU A 61 -5.76 -23.12 -3.36
N ILE A 62 -7.09 -23.22 -3.32
CA ILE A 62 -7.95 -22.24 -2.65
C ILE A 62 -7.69 -22.23 -1.13
N ALA A 63 -7.52 -23.40 -0.52
CA ALA A 63 -7.21 -23.51 0.90
C ALA A 63 -5.84 -22.90 1.25
N ALA A 64 -4.81 -23.17 0.44
CA ALA A 64 -3.48 -22.57 0.59
C ALA A 64 -3.55 -21.03 0.52
N ALA A 65 -4.22 -20.49 -0.51
CA ALA A 65 -4.40 -19.04 -0.67
C ALA A 65 -5.18 -18.39 0.49
N LYS A 66 -6.09 -19.12 1.14
CA LYS A 66 -6.81 -18.65 2.34
C LYS A 66 -5.92 -18.65 3.58
N GLN A 67 -5.05 -19.65 3.74
CA GLN A 67 -4.16 -19.73 4.91
C GLN A 67 -3.22 -18.55 5.00
N ASP A 68 -2.64 -18.13 3.87
CA ASP A 68 -1.72 -16.99 3.83
C ASP A 68 -2.44 -15.69 4.21
N LYS A 69 -3.66 -15.50 3.70
CA LYS A 69 -4.50 -14.34 4.08
C LYS A 69 -4.85 -14.32 5.56
N ILE A 70 -5.17 -15.47 6.16
CA ILE A 70 -5.49 -15.56 7.59
C ILE A 70 -4.27 -15.17 8.43
N LYS A 71 -3.10 -15.75 8.13
CA LYS A 71 -1.84 -15.42 8.82
C LYS A 71 -1.48 -13.94 8.72
N LEU A 72 -1.65 -13.35 7.53
CA LEU A 72 -1.45 -11.92 7.31
C LEU A 72 -2.40 -11.09 8.16
N LEU A 73 -3.70 -11.41 8.18
CA LEU A 73 -4.69 -10.69 9.00
C LEU A 73 -4.38 -10.79 10.50
N GLU A 74 -3.95 -11.94 10.98
CA GLU A 74 -3.51 -12.11 12.37
C GLU A 74 -2.28 -11.28 12.69
N LYS A 75 -1.24 -11.33 11.85
CA LYS A 75 -0.03 -10.51 11.99
C LYS A 75 -0.39 -9.02 12.08
N ARG A 76 -1.26 -8.56 11.17
CA ARG A 76 -1.73 -7.17 11.10
C ARG A 76 -2.49 -6.75 12.36
N ARG A 77 -3.39 -7.60 12.87
CA ARG A 77 -4.11 -7.36 14.15
C ARG A 77 -3.16 -7.26 15.32
N ILE A 78 -2.26 -8.23 15.48
CA ILE A 78 -1.27 -8.24 16.56
C ILE A 78 -0.39 -6.99 16.50
N MET A 79 0.00 -6.55 15.30
CA MET A 79 0.79 -5.35 15.12
C MET A 79 0.02 -4.08 15.49
N ALA A 80 -1.25 -3.98 15.08
CA ALA A 80 -2.12 -2.86 15.42
C ALA A 80 -2.36 -2.77 16.94
N ASP A 81 -2.63 -3.90 17.60
CA ASP A 81 -2.85 -3.97 19.04
C ASP A 81 -1.60 -3.56 19.83
N LYS A 82 -0.41 -4.05 19.43
CA LYS A 82 0.87 -3.66 20.04
C LYS A 82 1.19 -2.17 19.90
N ARG A 83 0.53 -1.48 18.98
CA ARG A 83 0.79 -0.08 18.62
C ARG A 83 -0.38 0.82 18.98
N GLN A 84 -1.37 0.31 19.69
CA GLN A 84 -2.53 1.08 20.08
C GLN A 84 -2.11 2.34 20.86
N GLY A 85 -2.62 3.49 20.43
CA GLY A 85 -2.26 4.79 21.01
C GLY A 85 -1.07 5.49 20.36
N LEU A 86 -0.36 4.83 19.42
CA LEU A 86 0.64 5.52 18.61
C LEU A 86 -0.03 6.49 17.62
N SER A 87 0.47 7.72 17.56
CA SER A 87 -0.06 8.78 16.68
C SER A 87 1.00 9.34 15.75
N ILE A 88 0.57 10.12 14.75
CA ILE A 88 1.47 10.83 13.81
C ILE A 88 2.54 11.65 14.55
N CYS A 89 2.22 12.23 15.71
CA CYS A 89 3.18 13.00 16.50
C CYS A 89 4.32 12.12 17.03
N GLN A 90 4.02 10.89 17.45
CA GLN A 90 5.04 9.96 17.93
C GLN A 90 5.85 9.37 16.78
N PHE A 91 5.25 9.17 15.62
CA PHE A 91 5.97 8.86 14.39
C PHE A 91 6.93 10.00 14.00
N ALA A 92 6.46 11.24 13.98
CA ALA A 92 7.28 12.41 13.65
C ALA A 92 8.48 12.58 14.59
N ARG A 93 8.34 12.23 15.88
CA ARG A 93 9.43 12.26 16.87
C ARG A 93 10.57 11.28 16.58
N GLN A 94 10.36 10.29 15.72
CA GLN A 94 11.41 9.35 15.29
C GLN A 94 12.38 9.99 14.29
N PHE A 95 12.07 11.18 13.79
CA PHE A 95 12.91 11.94 12.87
C PHE A 95 13.42 13.22 13.55
N ASN A 96 14.62 13.67 13.17
CA ASN A 96 15.13 14.95 13.63
C ASN A 96 14.46 16.09 12.84
N PRO A 97 13.71 16.99 13.50
CA PRO A 97 12.95 18.04 12.83
C PRO A 97 13.84 19.11 12.16
N ARG A 98 15.13 19.17 12.50
CA ARG A 98 16.09 20.09 11.86
C ARG A 98 16.61 19.57 10.53
N THR A 99 16.49 18.27 10.28
CA THR A 99 17.07 17.62 9.10
C THR A 99 16.01 17.08 8.16
N VAL A 100 14.82 16.76 8.66
CA VAL A 100 13.72 16.20 7.87
C VAL A 100 12.57 17.20 7.79
N ASP A 101 12.14 17.49 6.57
CA ASP A 101 10.98 18.33 6.28
C ASP A 101 9.69 17.67 6.80
N THR A 102 8.97 18.39 7.67
CA THR A 102 7.72 17.91 8.29
C THR A 102 6.62 17.63 7.27
N CYS A 103 6.65 18.30 6.11
CA CYS A 103 5.69 18.04 5.03
C CYS A 103 5.85 16.63 4.45
N ILE A 104 7.08 16.11 4.40
CA ILE A 104 7.35 14.75 3.94
C ILE A 104 6.85 13.74 4.96
N ILE A 105 7.14 13.96 6.25
CA ILE A 105 6.66 13.09 7.33
C ILE A 105 5.13 12.98 7.26
N GLN A 106 4.45 14.11 7.08
CA GLN A 106 2.99 14.15 6.96
C GLN A 106 2.50 13.49 5.66
N ALA A 107 3.15 13.72 4.53
CA ALA A 107 2.78 13.11 3.26
C ALA A 107 2.93 11.59 3.30
N VAL A 108 4.06 11.06 3.81
CA VAL A 108 4.28 9.62 3.98
C VAL A 108 3.22 9.01 4.89
N TRP A 109 2.99 9.60 6.07
CA TRP A 109 1.99 9.09 7.00
C TRP A 109 0.59 9.05 6.38
N ASN A 110 0.16 10.15 5.76
CA ASN A 110 -1.19 10.26 5.22
C ASN A 110 -1.38 9.37 3.97
N THR A 111 -0.39 9.31 3.07
CA THR A 111 -0.48 8.45 1.88
C THR A 111 -0.61 6.98 2.29
N LEU A 112 0.22 6.53 3.22
CA LEU A 112 0.17 5.14 3.68
C LEU A 112 -1.15 4.79 4.38
N GLN A 113 -1.68 5.69 5.21
CA GLN A 113 -2.87 5.43 6.03
C GLN A 113 -4.21 5.71 5.33
N GLU A 114 -4.30 6.73 4.48
CA GLU A 114 -5.58 7.23 3.93
C GLU A 114 -5.81 6.81 2.48
N ASN A 115 -4.74 6.68 1.71
CA ASN A 115 -4.84 6.44 0.27
C ASN A 115 -5.08 4.96 -0.09
N GLY A 116 -5.33 4.12 0.93
CA GLY A 116 -5.73 2.73 0.75
C GLY A 116 -4.57 1.74 0.59
N TYR A 117 -3.32 2.21 0.64
CA TYR A 117 -2.12 1.35 0.69
C TYR A 117 -2.20 0.43 1.91
N ILE A 118 -2.46 0.99 3.09
CA ILE A 118 -2.79 0.21 4.29
C ILE A 118 -4.31 0.21 4.48
N GLY A 119 -4.95 -0.92 4.19
CA GLY A 119 -6.41 -1.07 4.31
C GLY A 119 -6.95 -1.16 5.76
N TYR A 120 -6.15 -0.83 6.77
CA TYR A 120 -6.51 -0.91 8.19
C TYR A 120 -5.75 0.15 9.01
N PRO A 121 -6.29 0.63 10.14
CA PRO A 121 -5.65 1.67 10.93
C PRO A 121 -4.42 1.13 11.67
N LEU A 122 -3.25 1.17 11.04
CA LEU A 122 -1.98 0.74 11.63
C LEU A 122 -1.10 1.94 11.94
N PRO A 123 -0.78 2.23 13.21
CA PRO A 123 0.21 3.25 13.50
C PRO A 123 1.60 2.86 12.98
N LEU A 124 2.21 3.76 12.22
CA LEU A 124 3.51 3.53 11.56
C LEU A 124 4.68 3.80 12.50
N LYS A 125 5.80 3.11 12.22
CA LYS A 125 7.12 3.41 12.76
C LYS A 125 8.14 3.55 11.63
N ALA A 126 9.23 4.24 11.89
CA ALA A 126 10.27 4.48 10.90
C ALA A 126 11.05 3.21 10.54
N ASP A 127 11.12 2.22 11.45
CA ASP A 127 11.78 0.93 11.26
C ASP A 127 10.89 -0.10 10.54
N ASP A 128 9.61 0.19 10.32
CA ASP A 128 8.70 -0.70 9.59
C ASP A 128 9.22 -0.97 8.18
N LYS A 129 9.38 -2.24 7.85
CA LYS A 129 9.72 -2.67 6.48
C LYS A 129 8.50 -2.58 5.56
N LEU A 130 8.67 -1.98 4.39
CA LEU A 130 7.59 -1.77 3.44
C LEU A 130 7.02 -3.10 2.92
N ASP A 131 7.88 -4.05 2.58
CA ASP A 131 7.52 -5.41 2.16
C ASP A 131 7.15 -6.26 3.40
N GLU A 132 8.13 -6.64 4.21
CA GLU A 132 7.90 -7.66 5.24
C GLU A 132 6.85 -7.30 6.30
N ASP A 133 6.84 -6.05 6.80
CA ASP A 133 5.97 -5.65 7.91
C ASP A 133 4.63 -5.09 7.44
N LEU A 134 4.67 -4.27 6.39
CA LEU A 134 3.51 -3.54 5.90
C LEU A 134 2.85 -4.21 4.70
N ASP A 135 3.54 -5.12 4.01
CA ASP A 135 3.03 -5.86 2.84
C ASP A 135 2.51 -4.89 1.76
N LEU A 136 3.29 -3.81 1.54
CA LEU A 136 2.93 -2.66 0.71
C LEU A 136 3.54 -2.68 -0.68
N VAL A 137 4.71 -3.29 -0.80
CA VAL A 137 5.57 -3.21 -1.97
C VAL A 137 6.17 -4.59 -2.20
N ASN A 138 5.61 -5.32 -3.16
CA ASN A 138 6.07 -6.66 -3.53
C ASN A 138 7.10 -6.62 -4.67
N ASP A 139 7.09 -5.54 -5.45
CA ASP A 139 8.00 -5.34 -6.57
C ASP A 139 8.45 -3.88 -6.70
N ALA A 140 9.34 -3.64 -7.67
CA ALA A 140 9.90 -2.30 -7.91
C ALA A 140 8.86 -1.31 -8.48
N VAL A 141 7.83 -1.80 -9.18
CA VAL A 141 6.81 -0.95 -9.81
C VAL A 141 5.88 -0.38 -8.74
N GLU A 142 5.42 -1.22 -7.81
CA GLU A 142 4.63 -0.78 -6.65
C GLU A 142 5.40 0.22 -5.78
N LEU A 143 6.73 0.03 -5.66
CA LEU A 143 7.59 0.97 -4.94
C LEU A 143 7.66 2.32 -5.64
N GLU A 144 7.85 2.31 -6.96
CA GLU A 144 7.96 3.50 -7.79
C GLU A 144 6.67 4.32 -7.74
N GLU A 145 5.51 3.67 -7.93
CA GLU A 145 4.20 4.32 -7.81
C GLU A 145 4.01 4.98 -6.45
N LEU A 146 4.36 4.29 -5.36
CA LEU A 146 4.26 4.84 -4.00
C LEU A 146 5.17 6.07 -3.82
N VAL A 147 6.39 6.02 -4.35
CA VAL A 147 7.37 7.11 -4.28
C VAL A 147 6.88 8.32 -5.07
N GLU A 148 6.37 8.11 -6.28
CA GLU A 148 5.78 9.16 -7.14
C GLU A 148 4.60 9.85 -6.45
N ASP A 149 3.66 9.07 -5.89
CA ASP A 149 2.50 9.57 -5.19
C ASP A 149 2.88 10.50 -4.02
N ILE A 150 3.86 10.08 -3.21
CA ILE A 150 4.30 10.86 -2.06
C ILE A 150 5.11 12.08 -2.52
N ALA A 151 6.01 11.92 -3.49
CA ALA A 151 6.83 13.00 -4.02
C ALA A 151 5.97 14.12 -4.60
N ALA A 152 4.96 13.78 -5.40
CA ALA A 152 4.00 14.73 -5.92
C ALA A 152 3.28 15.48 -4.79
N ARG A 153 2.75 14.77 -3.78
CA ARG A 153 2.02 15.39 -2.64
C ARG A 153 2.86 16.35 -1.80
N CYS A 154 4.15 16.07 -1.69
CA CYS A 154 5.10 16.92 -0.96
C CYS A 154 5.98 17.78 -1.88
N GLY A 155 5.73 17.85 -3.19
CA GLY A 155 6.47 18.70 -4.12
C GLY A 155 7.97 18.42 -4.16
N ARG A 156 8.34 17.15 -4.26
CA ARG A 156 9.71 16.69 -4.47
C ARG A 156 9.88 16.23 -5.90
N ASP A 157 10.98 16.64 -6.50
CA ASP A 157 11.37 16.21 -7.83
C ASP A 157 12.14 14.89 -7.72
N LEU A 158 11.80 13.91 -8.55
CA LEU A 158 12.41 12.58 -8.51
C LEU A 158 13.55 12.42 -9.53
N THR A 159 13.88 13.46 -10.28
CA THR A 159 15.01 13.39 -11.22
C THR A 159 16.31 13.00 -10.50
N GLY A 160 16.98 11.96 -11.02
CA GLY A 160 18.25 11.48 -10.46
C GLY A 160 18.11 10.69 -9.15
N ILE A 161 16.92 10.17 -8.83
CA ILE A 161 16.69 9.38 -7.60
C ILE A 161 17.64 8.20 -7.45
N GLU A 162 18.08 7.59 -8.54
CA GLU A 162 19.02 6.47 -8.58
C GLU A 162 20.39 6.80 -7.95
N ASN A 163 20.76 8.08 -7.89
CA ASN A 163 22.00 8.55 -7.29
C ASN A 163 21.84 8.99 -5.82
N ASN A 164 20.67 8.76 -5.23
CA ASN A 164 20.38 9.19 -3.86
C ASN A 164 21.15 8.36 -2.82
N GLN A 165 21.93 9.03 -1.96
CA GLN A 165 22.77 8.40 -0.94
C GLN A 165 22.01 7.56 0.11
N PHE A 166 20.70 7.74 0.23
CA PHE A 166 19.86 7.04 1.20
C PHE A 166 19.15 5.81 0.62
N LEU A 167 19.42 5.46 -0.64
CA LEU A 167 18.99 4.18 -1.19
C LEU A 167 19.73 3.01 -0.52
N PRO A 168 19.11 1.81 -0.44
CA PRO A 168 17.79 1.45 -0.96
C PRO A 168 16.62 1.84 -0.03
N ILE A 169 15.42 1.97 -0.61
CA ILE A 169 14.18 2.14 0.16
C ILE A 169 13.71 0.75 0.62
N VAL A 170 13.85 0.47 1.91
CA VAL A 170 13.43 -0.81 2.54
C VAL A 170 12.40 -0.58 3.65
N THR A 171 12.55 0.53 4.37
CA THR A 171 11.71 0.92 5.51
C THR A 171 10.99 2.24 5.26
N VAL A 172 9.94 2.50 6.02
CA VAL A 172 9.25 3.80 6.03
C VAL A 172 10.23 4.94 6.33
N GLY A 173 11.21 4.72 7.22
CA GLY A 173 12.23 5.71 7.56
C GLY A 173 13.26 5.95 6.46
N SER A 174 13.60 4.95 5.64
CA SER A 174 14.40 5.17 4.43
C SER A 174 13.60 5.90 3.35
N LEU A 175 12.30 5.61 3.21
CA LEU A 175 11.41 6.31 2.27
C LEU A 175 11.37 7.82 2.57
N VAL A 176 11.17 8.18 3.84
CA VAL A 176 11.21 9.58 4.28
C VAL A 176 12.57 10.22 3.96
N ARG A 177 13.69 9.53 4.21
CA ARG A 177 15.04 10.07 4.02
C ARG A 177 15.38 10.27 2.54
N VAL A 178 15.04 9.31 1.68
CA VAL A 178 15.25 9.41 0.24
C VAL A 178 14.48 10.61 -0.32
N LEU A 179 13.18 10.70 -0.04
CA LEU A 179 12.34 11.82 -0.48
C LEU A 179 12.81 13.17 0.07
N ASN A 180 13.34 13.20 1.30
CA ASN A 180 13.85 14.43 1.89
C ASN A 180 15.14 14.93 1.25
N ALA A 181 15.98 14.02 0.75
CA ALA A 181 17.19 14.36 0.02
C ALA A 181 16.92 14.79 -1.43
N GLN A 182 15.73 14.51 -1.96
CA GLN A 182 15.34 14.97 -3.30
C GLN A 182 15.11 16.49 -3.36
N PRO A 183 15.43 17.15 -4.47
CA PRO A 183 15.23 18.58 -4.61
C PRO A 183 13.74 18.94 -4.56
N MET A 184 13.43 20.14 -4.07
CA MET A 184 12.06 20.67 -4.13
C MET A 184 11.72 21.05 -5.57
N THR A 185 10.48 20.79 -5.99
CA THR A 185 9.94 21.28 -7.27
C THR A 185 9.87 22.82 -7.27
N GLN A 186 9.86 23.42 -8.46
CA GLN A 186 9.78 24.87 -8.59
C GLN A 186 8.49 25.43 -7.97
N GLU A 187 7.38 24.71 -8.09
CA GLU A 187 6.09 25.05 -7.47
C GLU A 187 6.18 25.06 -5.94
N ARG A 188 6.86 24.08 -5.34
CA ARG A 188 7.05 24.05 -3.88
C ARG A 188 7.94 25.20 -3.42
N ARG A 189 9.02 25.49 -4.16
CA ARG A 189 9.92 26.60 -3.84
C ARG A 189 9.17 27.92 -3.86
N SER A 190 8.36 28.18 -4.89
CA SER A 190 7.61 29.44 -4.99
C SER A 190 6.69 29.63 -3.77
N LEU A 191 6.00 28.59 -3.30
CA LEU A 191 5.15 28.66 -2.11
C LEU A 191 5.90 29.03 -0.81
N LEU A 192 7.19 28.70 -0.70
CA LEU A 192 8.01 29.06 0.47
C LEU A 192 8.54 30.50 0.42
N PHE A 193 8.68 31.08 -0.77
CA PHE A 193 9.29 32.40 -0.98
C PHE A 193 8.29 33.51 -1.33
N ILE A 194 6.96 33.26 -1.28
CA ILE A 194 5.90 34.25 -1.58
C ILE A 194 5.44 35.07 -0.34
N GLN A 195 6.19 35.07 0.77
CA GLN A 195 5.90 36.02 1.87
C GLN A 195 6.90 37.19 1.86
N PRO A 196 6.51 38.40 1.39
CA PRO A 196 7.11 39.63 1.86
C PRO A 196 6.75 39.91 3.33
#